data_AF-A0A3C0WCR3-F1
#
_entry.id   AF-A0A3C0WCR3-F1
#
_cell.length_a   1.000
_cell.length_b   1.000
_cell.length_c   1.000
_cell.angle_alpha   90.00
_cell.angle_beta   90.00
_cell.angle_gamma   90.00
#
_symmetry.space_group_name_H-M   'P 1'
#
loop_
_entity.id
_entity.type
_entity.pdbx_description
1 polymer ?
#
loop_
_entity_poly.entity_id
_entity_poly.type
_entity_poly.pdbx_seq_one_letter_code
_entity_poly.pdbx_strand_id
1 'polypeptide(L)'
;ERFGHWKDTAILLRGSAVHSLSRMFLQQWTLHAGPESLNFPEEEYLVSAPVPAQGYVQPFPDTPLDHFNVAENAYMHLVQRANHYVYITTPYLILDNEFITALKTAAESGVDVRIITPSHPDKWYVHMVSRSYYQTLIESG
;
A
#
# COMPACT_ATOMS: atom_id res chain seq x y z
N GLU A 1 -16.12 -12.99 -19.45
CA GLU A 1 -14.86 -12.95 -18.67
C GLU A 1 -15.12 -13.50 -17.27
N ARG A 2 -14.27 -14.39 -16.75
CA ARG A 2 -14.54 -15.15 -15.50
C ARG A 2 -14.54 -14.29 -14.22
N PHE A 3 -13.76 -13.22 -14.21
CA PHE A 3 -13.57 -12.33 -13.05
C PHE A 3 -13.83 -10.85 -13.39
N GLY A 4 -14.51 -10.58 -14.51
CA GLY A 4 -14.66 -9.24 -15.07
C GLY A 4 -13.37 -8.68 -15.66
N HIS A 5 -13.34 -7.35 -15.83
CA HIS A 5 -12.18 -6.63 -16.34
C HIS A 5 -11.14 -6.38 -15.24
N TRP A 6 -9.86 -6.49 -15.61
CA TRP A 6 -8.75 -6.16 -14.71
C TRP A 6 -8.71 -4.66 -14.45
N LYS A 7 -8.84 -4.26 -13.18
CA LYS A 7 -8.68 -2.87 -12.73
C LYS A 7 -7.54 -2.81 -11.72
N ASP A 8 -6.53 -2.00 -12.03
CA ASP A 8 -5.34 -1.83 -11.22
C ASP A 8 -4.88 -0.37 -11.24
N THR A 9 -3.99 -0.01 -10.31
CA THR A 9 -3.42 1.32 -10.21
C THR A 9 -1.90 1.22 -10.14
N ALA A 10 -1.22 1.93 -11.04
CA ALA A 10 0.22 2.06 -11.02
C ALA A 10 0.61 3.54 -11.15
N ILE A 11 1.75 3.89 -10.59
CA ILE A 11 2.35 5.22 -10.72
C ILE A 11 3.75 5.11 -11.33
N LEU A 12 4.14 6.11 -12.11
CA LEU A 12 5.50 6.25 -12.62
C LEU A 12 6.22 7.33 -11.81
N LEU A 13 7.33 6.96 -11.17
CA LEU A 13 8.17 7.88 -10.42
C LEU A 13 9.45 8.21 -11.20
N ARG A 14 9.92 9.45 -11.06
CA ARG A 14 11.18 9.94 -11.64
C ARG A 14 11.92 10.79 -10.61
N GLY A 15 13.24 10.86 -10.74
CA GLY A 15 14.11 11.62 -9.84
C GLY A 15 14.54 10.84 -8.60
N SER A 16 14.93 11.55 -7.55
CA SER A 16 15.59 10.99 -6.37
C SER A 16 14.75 9.95 -5.62
N ALA A 17 13.41 10.04 -5.70
CA ALA A 17 12.53 9.03 -5.09
C ALA A 17 12.78 7.61 -5.64
N VAL A 18 13.31 7.48 -6.86
CA VAL A 18 13.65 6.17 -7.45
C VAL A 18 14.82 5.51 -6.70
N HIS A 19 15.69 6.27 -6.03
CA HIS A 19 16.83 5.72 -5.30
C HIS A 19 16.43 4.70 -4.24
N SER A 20 15.41 5.02 -3.43
CA SER A 20 14.90 4.10 -2.41
C SER A 20 14.34 2.82 -3.03
N LEU A 21 13.62 2.92 -4.15
CA LEU A 21 13.09 1.75 -4.87
C LEU A 21 14.20 0.89 -5.49
N SER A 22 15.20 1.51 -6.12
CA SER A 22 16.38 0.80 -6.66
C SER A 22 17.14 0.08 -5.55
N ARG A 23 17.36 0.72 -4.40
CA ARG A 23 18.02 0.09 -3.26
C ARG A 23 17.21 -1.09 -2.72
N MET A 24 15.89 -0.95 -2.57
CA MET A 24 15.02 -2.05 -2.15
C MET A 24 15.13 -3.25 -3.12
N PHE A 25 15.16 -2.99 -4.43
CA PHE A 25 15.36 -4.05 -5.43
C PHE A 25 16.72 -4.74 -5.28
N LEU A 26 17.81 -3.97 -5.16
CA LEU A 26 19.17 -4.51 -5.02
C LEU A 26 19.33 -5.34 -3.74
N GLN A 27 18.72 -4.91 -2.64
CA GLN A 27 18.70 -5.67 -1.39
C GLN A 27 17.99 -7.02 -1.55
N GLN A 28 16.81 -7.05 -2.19
CA GLN A 28 16.11 -8.29 -2.48
C GLN A 28 16.91 -9.19 -3.44
N TRP A 29 17.52 -8.60 -4.47
CA TRP A 29 18.32 -9.33 -5.45
C TRP A 29 19.53 -10.01 -4.78
N THR A 30 20.32 -9.26 -4.04
CA THR A 30 21.53 -9.76 -3.36
C THR A 30 21.20 -10.74 -2.23
N LEU A 31 20.06 -10.60 -1.56
CA LEU A 31 19.58 -11.58 -0.58
C LEU A 31 19.37 -12.97 -1.21
N HIS A 32 18.91 -13.03 -2.46
CA HIS A 32 18.63 -14.29 -3.15
C HIS A 32 19.79 -14.81 -4.01
N ALA A 33 20.50 -13.90 -4.69
CA ALA A 33 21.53 -14.24 -5.67
C ALA A 33 22.97 -14.14 -5.13
N GLY A 34 23.14 -13.63 -3.90
CA GLY A 34 24.45 -13.36 -3.30
C GLY A 34 24.97 -11.94 -3.60
N PRO A 35 25.77 -11.33 -2.73
CA PRO A 35 26.34 -9.99 -2.96
C PRO A 35 27.22 -9.90 -4.23
N GLU A 36 27.89 -10.98 -4.61
CA GLU A 36 28.72 -11.11 -5.80
C GLU A 36 27.94 -11.12 -7.12
N SER A 37 26.60 -11.18 -7.05
CA SER A 37 25.73 -11.13 -8.23
C SER A 37 25.63 -9.74 -8.88
N LEU A 38 26.14 -8.70 -8.21
CA LEU A 38 26.18 -7.36 -8.76
C LEU A 38 27.39 -7.20 -9.70
N ASN A 39 27.15 -6.68 -10.90
CA ASN A 39 28.21 -6.41 -11.87
C ASN A 39 28.98 -5.12 -11.57
N PHE A 40 28.38 -4.21 -10.79
CA PHE A 40 28.91 -2.91 -10.41
C PHE A 40 28.70 -2.67 -8.91
N PRO A 41 29.41 -1.72 -8.29
CA PRO A 41 29.08 -1.23 -6.95
C PRO A 41 27.62 -0.75 -6.87
N GLU A 42 26.99 -0.89 -5.69
CA GLU A 42 25.58 -0.51 -5.47
C GLU A 42 25.31 0.94 -5.89
N GLU A 43 26.23 1.84 -5.56
CA GLU A 43 26.13 3.28 -5.80
C GLU A 43 25.93 3.63 -7.28
N GLU A 44 26.48 2.82 -8.19
CA GLU A 44 26.36 3.04 -9.63
C GLU A 44 24.94 2.75 -10.13
N TYR A 45 24.20 1.87 -9.46
CA TYR A 45 22.78 1.61 -9.75
C TYR A 45 21.83 2.67 -9.15
N LEU A 46 22.33 3.50 -8.23
CA LEU A 46 21.55 4.53 -7.53
C LEU A 46 21.68 5.91 -8.21
N VAL A 47 22.09 5.99 -9.46
CA VAL A 47 22.17 7.26 -10.18
C VAL A 47 20.80 7.62 -10.74
N SER A 48 20.31 8.84 -10.47
CA SER A 48 19.12 9.39 -11.12
C SER A 48 19.37 10.81 -11.60
N ALA A 49 18.77 11.18 -12.73
CA ALA A 49 18.80 12.55 -13.21
C ALA A 49 17.96 13.45 -12.29
N PRO A 50 18.43 14.66 -11.93
CA PRO A 50 17.61 15.59 -11.17
C PRO A 50 16.38 15.99 -11.99
N VAL A 51 15.21 15.95 -11.36
CA VAL A 51 13.94 16.33 -11.96
C VAL A 51 13.27 17.31 -11.00
N PRO A 52 12.65 18.41 -11.49
CA PRO A 52 11.93 19.34 -10.62
C PRO A 52 10.88 18.59 -9.77
N ALA A 53 10.93 18.79 -8.45
CA ALA A 53 10.01 18.15 -7.53
C ALA A 53 8.62 18.81 -7.61
N GLN A 54 7.58 18.01 -7.78
CA GLN A 54 6.18 18.45 -7.73
C GLN A 54 5.53 18.19 -6.36
N GLY A 55 6.25 17.51 -5.46
CA GLY A 55 5.78 17.11 -4.13
C GLY A 55 6.79 16.19 -3.46
N TYR A 56 6.39 15.63 -2.32
CA TYR A 56 7.18 14.68 -1.56
C TYR A 56 6.76 13.25 -1.87
N VAL A 57 7.74 12.36 -2.00
CA VAL A 57 7.52 10.92 -2.18
C VAL A 57 8.44 10.21 -1.22
N GLN A 58 7.88 9.28 -0.44
CA GLN A 58 8.61 8.46 0.51
C GLN A 58 8.32 6.99 0.21
N PRO A 59 9.10 6.33 -0.65
CA PRO A 59 9.00 4.89 -0.81
C PRO A 59 9.43 4.18 0.48
N PHE A 60 8.76 3.09 0.82
CA PHE A 60 9.10 2.25 1.96
C PHE A 60 8.94 0.76 1.61
N PRO A 61 9.82 -0.11 2.10
CA PRO A 61 9.62 -1.56 2.07
C PRO A 61 8.74 -2.01 3.23
N ASP A 62 8.26 -3.25 3.13
CA ASP A 62 7.76 -4.03 4.26
C ASP A 62 8.41 -5.42 4.21
N THR A 63 8.59 -6.07 5.35
CA THR A 63 9.28 -7.37 5.43
C THR A 63 8.78 -8.24 6.58
N PRO A 64 8.64 -9.56 6.38
CA PRO A 64 8.28 -10.47 7.47
C PRO A 64 9.49 -10.83 8.36
N LEU A 65 10.67 -10.27 8.09
CA LEU A 65 11.92 -10.59 8.79
C LEU A 65 12.15 -9.74 10.04
N ASP A 66 11.30 -8.74 10.29
CA ASP A 66 11.34 -7.93 11.49
C ASP A 66 9.96 -7.86 12.17
N HIS A 67 9.83 -6.96 13.14
CA HIS A 67 8.62 -6.77 13.93
C HIS A 67 7.96 -5.41 13.68
N PHE A 68 8.31 -4.74 12.56
CA PHE A 68 7.83 -3.41 12.23
C PHE A 68 6.84 -3.48 11.06
N ASN A 69 5.55 -3.27 11.35
CA ASN A 69 4.51 -3.18 10.32
C ASN A 69 4.54 -1.80 9.65
N VAL A 70 5.52 -1.55 8.78
CA VAL A 70 5.74 -0.22 8.17
C VAL A 70 4.53 0.20 7.32
N ALA A 71 3.98 -0.71 6.51
CA ALA A 71 2.84 -0.39 5.65
C ALA A 71 1.58 -0.07 6.48
N GLU A 72 1.28 -0.89 7.48
CA GLU A 72 0.13 -0.69 8.37
C GLU A 72 0.23 0.66 9.08
N ASN A 73 1.38 0.98 9.66
CA ASN A 73 1.62 2.27 10.32
C ASN A 73 1.45 3.46 9.37
N ALA A 74 1.94 3.35 8.13
CA ALA A 74 1.78 4.38 7.12
C ALA A 74 0.30 4.61 6.79
N TYR A 75 -0.48 3.54 6.56
CA TYR A 75 -1.91 3.65 6.30
C TYR A 75 -2.69 4.18 7.52
N MET A 76 -2.37 3.72 8.73
CA MET A 76 -2.98 4.21 9.97
C MET A 76 -2.78 5.72 10.13
N HIS A 77 -1.56 6.21 9.88
CA HIS A 77 -1.28 7.64 9.91
C HIS A 77 -2.05 8.43 8.85
N LEU A 78 -2.25 7.88 7.65
CA LEU A 78 -3.04 8.54 6.61
C LEU A 78 -4.52 8.64 7.00
N VAL A 79 -5.11 7.57 7.54
CA VAL A 79 -6.51 7.53 7.97
C VAL A 79 -6.73 8.50 9.14
N GLN A 80 -5.89 8.42 10.18
CA GLN A 80 -6.05 9.22 11.41
C GLN A 80 -5.82 10.73 11.19
N ARG A 81 -5.12 11.14 10.12
CA ARG A 81 -4.86 12.55 9.81
C ARG A 81 -5.75 13.11 8.69
N ALA A 82 -6.64 12.30 8.13
CA ALA A 82 -7.53 12.76 7.07
C ALA A 82 -8.52 13.81 7.61
N ASN A 83 -8.68 14.91 6.88
CA ASN A 83 -9.61 16.00 7.24
C ASN A 83 -10.86 16.05 6.36
N HIS A 84 -10.86 15.34 5.22
CA HIS A 84 -11.90 15.48 4.19
C HIS A 84 -12.40 14.13 3.67
N TYR A 85 -11.50 13.27 3.19
CA TYR A 85 -11.87 11.96 2.65
C TYR A 85 -10.74 10.92 2.78
N VAL A 86 -11.12 9.65 2.78
CA VAL A 86 -10.23 8.48 2.68
C VAL A 86 -10.84 7.49 1.68
N TYR A 87 -10.24 7.37 0.50
CA TYR A 87 -10.72 6.44 -0.53
C TYR A 87 -9.74 5.28 -0.71
N ILE A 88 -10.23 4.06 -0.48
CA ILE A 88 -9.46 2.83 -0.54
C ILE A 88 -10.00 1.97 -1.67
N THR A 89 -9.11 1.44 -2.51
CA THR A 89 -9.44 0.34 -3.42
C THR A 89 -8.58 -0.85 -3.03
N THR A 90 -9.21 -1.96 -2.67
CA THR A 90 -8.49 -3.18 -2.28
C THR A 90 -9.18 -4.42 -2.85
N PRO A 91 -8.43 -5.40 -3.42
CA PRO A 91 -9.01 -6.67 -3.83
C PRO A 91 -9.48 -7.50 -2.63
N TYR A 92 -8.85 -7.31 -1.47
CA TYR A 92 -9.07 -8.08 -0.24
C TYR A 92 -9.18 -7.12 0.95
N LEU A 93 -10.39 -6.93 1.45
CA LEU A 93 -10.63 -6.20 2.69
C LEU A 93 -10.44 -7.20 3.85
N ILE A 94 -9.26 -7.21 4.44
CA ILE A 94 -8.93 -8.03 5.62
C ILE A 94 -8.30 -7.07 6.62
N LEU A 95 -9.03 -6.76 7.68
CA LEU A 95 -8.66 -5.71 8.62
C LEU A 95 -8.46 -6.31 10.01
N ASP A 96 -7.48 -5.78 10.73
CA ASP A 96 -7.37 -5.92 12.18
C ASP A 96 -8.29 -4.93 12.90
N ASN A 97 -8.35 -5.03 14.23
CA ASN A 97 -9.26 -4.24 15.04
C ASN A 97 -8.85 -2.77 15.09
N GLU A 98 -7.55 -2.52 15.07
CA GLU A 98 -6.93 -1.20 15.10
C GLU A 98 -7.33 -0.39 13.86
N PHE A 99 -7.23 -0.98 12.67
CA PHE A 99 -7.59 -0.35 11.41
C PHE A 99 -9.10 -0.15 11.27
N ILE A 100 -9.91 -1.13 11.71
CA ILE A 100 -11.37 -0.97 11.78
C ILE A 100 -11.73 0.23 12.65
N THR A 101 -11.13 0.33 13.83
CA THR A 101 -11.38 1.44 14.76
C THR A 101 -10.99 2.78 14.11
N ALA A 102 -9.82 2.85 13.47
CA ALA A 102 -9.38 4.07 12.80
C ALA A 102 -10.32 4.51 11.67
N LEU A 103 -10.78 3.59 10.83
CA LEU A 103 -11.73 3.88 9.75
C LEU A 103 -13.06 4.39 10.29
N LYS A 104 -13.60 3.72 11.32
CA LYS A 104 -14.84 4.12 11.97
C LYS A 104 -14.73 5.51 12.60
N THR A 105 -13.66 5.75 13.37
CA THR A 105 -13.43 7.07 13.98
C THR A 105 -13.29 8.18 12.95
N ALA A 106 -12.62 7.91 11.81
CA ALA A 106 -12.54 8.89 10.73
C ALA A 106 -13.94 9.21 10.16
N ALA A 107 -14.74 8.19 9.83
CA ALA A 107 -16.10 8.34 9.32
C ALA A 107 -17.01 9.09 10.32
N GLU A 108 -17.01 8.67 11.58
CA GLU A 108 -17.77 9.31 12.67
C GLU A 108 -17.35 10.78 12.91
N SER A 109 -16.10 11.13 12.57
CA SER A 109 -15.58 12.51 12.63
C SER A 109 -15.97 13.36 11.41
N GLY A 110 -16.76 12.82 10.47
CA GLY A 110 -17.24 13.53 9.28
C GLY A 110 -16.32 13.44 8.07
N VAL A 111 -15.30 12.58 8.08
CA VAL A 111 -14.46 12.28 6.91
C VAL A 111 -15.23 11.36 5.96
N ASP A 112 -15.26 11.65 4.65
CA ASP A 112 -15.88 10.77 3.64
C ASP A 112 -15.01 9.54 3.40
N VAL A 113 -15.35 8.42 4.03
CA VAL A 113 -14.63 7.15 3.90
C VAL A 113 -15.31 6.26 2.87
N ARG A 114 -14.58 5.84 1.83
CA ARG A 114 -15.12 4.94 0.80
C ARG A 114 -14.16 3.81 0.51
N ILE A 115 -14.69 2.59 0.50
CA ILE A 115 -13.91 1.37 0.24
C ILE A 115 -14.50 0.67 -0.96
N ILE A 116 -13.71 0.56 -2.03
CA ILE A 116 -14.05 -0.13 -3.27
C ILE A 116 -13.44 -1.53 -3.21
N THR A 117 -14.29 -2.55 -3.35
CA THR A 117 -13.89 -3.97 -3.38
C THR A 117 -14.47 -4.67 -4.62
N PRO A 118 -13.90 -5.81 -5.06
CA PRO A 118 -14.39 -6.52 -6.24
C PRO A 118 -15.81 -7.04 -6.05
N SER A 119 -16.65 -6.86 -7.08
CA SER A 119 -17.98 -7.48 -7.15
C SER A 119 -17.91 -8.98 -7.46
N HIS A 120 -16.97 -9.39 -8.31
CA HIS A 120 -16.76 -10.79 -8.70
C HIS A 120 -15.44 -11.27 -8.10
N PRO A 121 -15.45 -12.22 -7.16
CA PRO A 121 -14.22 -12.63 -6.49
C PRO A 121 -13.43 -13.64 -7.32
N ASP A 122 -12.11 -13.52 -7.26
CA ASP A 122 -11.19 -14.57 -7.72
C ASP A 122 -11.15 -15.74 -6.72
N LYS A 123 -11.36 -15.46 -5.42
CA LYS A 123 -11.41 -16.43 -4.31
C LYS A 123 -12.65 -16.21 -3.44
N TRP A 124 -13.58 -17.17 -3.46
CA TRP A 124 -14.88 -17.05 -2.79
C TRP A 124 -14.77 -16.86 -1.26
N TYR A 125 -13.82 -17.54 -0.61
CA TYR A 125 -13.67 -17.48 0.85
C TYR A 125 -13.08 -16.15 1.33
N VAL A 126 -12.12 -15.58 0.57
CA VAL A 126 -11.58 -14.24 0.86
C VAL A 126 -12.67 -13.20 0.70
N HIS A 127 -13.53 -13.35 -0.29
CA HIS A 127 -14.67 -12.47 -0.49
C HIS A 127 -15.67 -12.53 0.68
N MET A 128 -15.92 -13.71 1.26
CA MET A 128 -16.74 -13.82 2.46
C MET A 128 -16.14 -13.07 3.65
N VAL A 129 -14.82 -13.18 3.86
CA VAL A 129 -14.10 -12.43 4.90
C VAL A 129 -14.19 -10.93 4.65
N SER A 130 -13.99 -10.46 3.42
CA SER A 130 -14.17 -9.05 3.10
C SER A 130 -15.57 -8.54 3.42
N ARG A 131 -16.61 -9.30 3.05
CA ARG A 131 -18.00 -8.94 3.32
C ARG A 131 -18.36 -8.94 4.80
N SER A 132 -17.67 -9.70 5.65
CA SER A 132 -17.96 -9.71 7.09
C SER A 132 -17.66 -8.36 7.76
N TYR A 133 -16.78 -7.54 7.18
CA TYR A 133 -16.49 -6.20 7.69
C TYR A 133 -17.47 -5.12 7.21
N TYR A 134 -18.27 -5.38 6.17
CA TYR A 134 -19.08 -4.33 5.55
C TYR A 134 -20.10 -3.73 6.51
N GLN A 135 -20.82 -4.58 7.25
CA GLN A 135 -21.86 -4.11 8.16
C GLN A 135 -21.29 -3.15 9.21
N THR A 136 -20.23 -3.56 9.91
CA THR A 136 -19.67 -2.73 11.00
C THR A 136 -19.07 -1.41 10.51
N LEU A 137 -18.54 -1.37 9.27
CA LEU A 137 -18.02 -0.15 8.67
C LEU A 137 -19.16 0.77 8.22
N ILE A 138 -20.15 0.24 7.48
CA ILE A 138 -21.31 1.01 6.98
C ILE A 138 -22.13 1.61 8.13
N GLU A 139 -22.27 0.89 9.24
CA GLU A 139 -22.96 1.41 10.43
C GLU A 139 -22.32 2.67 11.02
N SER A 140 -21.06 2.97 10.67
CA SER A 140 -20.29 4.11 11.18
C SER A 140 -20.20 5.28 10.19
N GLY A 141 -20.76 5.13 8.97
CA GLY A 141 -20.68 6.11 7.89
C GLY A 141 -19.93 5.57 6.68
#